data_AF-A0A0D2T7V5-F1
#
_entry.id   AF-A0A0D2T7V5-F1
#
_cell.length_a   1.000
_cell.length_b   1.000
_cell.length_c   1.000
_cell.angle_alpha   90.00
_cell.angle_beta   90.00
_cell.angle_gamma   90.00
#
_symmetry.space_group_name_H-M   'P 1'
#
loop_
_entity.id
_entity.type
_entity.pdbx_description
1 polymer ?
#
loop_
_entity_poly.entity_id
_entity_poly.type
_entity_poly.pdbx_seq_one_letter_code
_entity_poly.pdbx_strand_id
1 'polypeptide(L)'
;MEDPRFLLSSVSPTSSRLQDSSFEVENGSSGIKFWEELSCGIYSMSVDVKKSDGSFHSEIKKHEWTNAMLKELIKWERVSIEPKPAELNFSHSRTSSAELDINSSSSVLAQNVLTALRESMLRRISLYNIYQALKETVPVAVLFSGGLDSMIIAALLDQCLDPNYEIDLLNVSFDGESAPDRVSAKIGLKELRRVAPLRRWRLVHIDADLSKLTWETKRVLSLINPANTYMDLNIGIALWLAARGEGWICKESNNETDEDKRVNYTSRARILLVGSGADEQCAGYGRHKTKYRHDSWLGLHKEMKLDMQRIWKRNLGRDDRCIADTGKEISVLR
;
A
#
# COMPACT_ATOMS: atom_id res chain seq x y z
N MET A 1 36.04 -16.41 -6.46
CA MET A 1 35.22 -17.62 -6.29
C MET A 1 33.88 -17.16 -5.78
N GLU A 2 32.94 -16.89 -6.69
CA GLU A 2 31.54 -16.58 -6.37
C GLU A 2 30.72 -17.44 -7.33
N ASP A 3 29.95 -18.39 -6.79
CA ASP A 3 29.06 -19.27 -7.55
C ASP A 3 27.72 -18.54 -7.77
N PRO A 4 27.31 -18.23 -9.01
CA PRO A 4 26.12 -17.41 -9.29
C PRO A 4 24.80 -18.19 -9.27
N ARG A 5 24.78 -19.47 -8.86
CA ARG A 5 23.64 -20.36 -9.18
C ARG A 5 22.46 -20.36 -8.21
N PHE A 6 22.49 -19.64 -7.10
CA PHE A 6 21.29 -19.48 -6.25
C PHE A 6 21.29 -18.14 -5.52
N LEU A 7 20.88 -17.09 -6.22
CA LEU A 7 20.38 -15.87 -5.61
C LEU A 7 18.85 -15.88 -5.75
N LEU A 8 18.15 -16.26 -4.67
CA LEU A 8 16.77 -15.85 -4.47
C LEU A 8 16.78 -14.32 -4.24
N SER A 9 16.94 -13.58 -5.33
CA SER A 9 16.86 -12.14 -5.35
C SER A 9 15.39 -11.76 -5.48
N SER A 10 14.84 -11.10 -4.46
CA SER A 10 13.55 -10.41 -4.54
C SER A 10 13.59 -9.16 -5.44
N VAL A 11 14.76 -8.87 -6.04
CA VAL A 11 14.97 -7.78 -6.96
C VAL A 11 14.83 -8.32 -8.37
N SER A 12 13.85 -7.83 -9.10
CA SER A 12 13.66 -8.08 -10.53
C SER A 12 14.88 -7.53 -11.30
N PRO A 13 15.49 -8.29 -12.24
CA PRO A 13 16.64 -7.81 -13.01
C PRO A 13 16.29 -6.53 -13.78
N THR A 14 17.29 -5.66 -14.00
CA THR A 14 17.17 -4.53 -14.91
C THR A 14 16.82 -5.07 -16.30
N SER A 15 15.62 -4.75 -16.78
CA SER A 15 15.15 -5.19 -18.10
C SER A 15 16.18 -4.79 -19.16
N SER A 16 16.63 -5.76 -19.95
CA SER A 16 17.50 -5.54 -21.10
C SER A 16 16.96 -4.39 -21.95
N ARG A 17 17.81 -3.39 -22.20
CA ARG A 17 17.54 -2.24 -23.06
C ARG A 17 16.92 -2.69 -24.39
N LEU A 18 15.64 -2.44 -24.58
CA LEU A 18 15.03 -2.36 -25.90
C LEU A 18 14.25 -1.04 -25.96
N GLN A 19 14.82 -0.11 -26.72
CA GLN A 19 14.08 0.99 -27.30
C GLN A 19 12.96 0.37 -28.13
N ASP A 20 11.72 0.65 -27.76
CA ASP A 20 10.67 0.84 -28.77
C ASP A 20 9.66 1.84 -28.23
N SER A 21 9.51 2.88 -29.02
CA SER A 21 8.70 4.06 -28.80
C SER A 21 7.68 4.13 -29.92
N SER A 22 6.48 3.60 -29.70
CA SER A 22 5.25 4.10 -30.32
C SER A 22 4.07 3.23 -29.92
N PHE A 23 2.95 3.90 -29.71
CA PHE A 23 1.62 3.32 -29.80
C PHE A 23 1.36 2.96 -31.27
N GLU A 24 1.68 1.73 -31.70
CA GLU A 24 1.03 1.12 -32.86
C GLU A 24 0.86 -0.38 -32.63
N VAL A 25 -0.37 -0.84 -32.86
CA VAL A 25 -0.73 -2.25 -32.97
C VAL A 25 -0.17 -2.73 -34.29
N GLU A 26 0.85 -3.58 -34.31
CA GLU A 26 0.94 -4.64 -35.32
C GLU A 26 1.94 -5.76 -35.00
N ASN A 27 1.62 -6.90 -35.62
CA ASN A 27 2.13 -8.25 -35.45
C ASN A 27 3.66 -8.44 -35.42
N GLY A 28 4.07 -9.42 -34.61
CA GLY A 28 5.03 -10.41 -35.06
C GLY A 28 6.50 -10.09 -34.87
N SER A 29 6.96 -9.95 -33.62
CA SER A 29 8.32 -10.39 -33.28
C SER A 29 8.28 -11.17 -31.97
N SER A 30 8.69 -12.43 -32.04
CA SER A 30 8.80 -13.33 -30.89
C SER A 30 10.00 -12.93 -30.05
N GLY A 31 9.90 -11.80 -29.34
CA GLY A 31 10.76 -11.52 -28.21
C GLY A 31 10.50 -12.59 -27.16
N ILE A 32 11.52 -13.40 -26.84
CA ILE A 32 11.45 -14.37 -25.75
C ILE A 32 11.13 -13.57 -24.49
N LYS A 33 9.89 -13.69 -24.00
CA LYS A 33 9.50 -13.11 -22.71
C LYS A 33 10.34 -13.80 -21.65
N PHE A 34 11.31 -13.07 -21.08
CA PHE A 34 12.19 -13.58 -20.03
C PHE A 34 11.37 -14.11 -18.84
N TRP A 35 10.23 -13.49 -18.56
CA TRP A 35 9.27 -13.91 -17.56
C TRP A 35 7.83 -13.82 -18.09
N GLU A 36 6.99 -14.74 -17.63
CA GLU A 36 5.54 -14.73 -17.82
C GLU A 36 4.87 -14.67 -16.44
N GLU A 37 3.91 -13.77 -16.28
CA GLU A 37 3.12 -13.72 -15.05
C GLU A 37 2.04 -14.80 -15.09
N LEU A 38 2.11 -15.72 -14.13
CA LEU A 38 1.08 -16.73 -13.96
C LEU A 38 -0.16 -16.12 -13.32
N SER A 39 -1.34 -16.44 -13.86
CA SER A 39 -2.61 -16.08 -13.23
C SER A 39 -2.68 -16.57 -11.77
N CYS A 40 -3.48 -15.96 -10.91
CA CYS A 40 -3.68 -16.50 -9.57
C CYS A 40 -4.16 -17.97 -9.60
N GLY A 41 -3.44 -18.85 -8.89
CA GLY A 41 -3.68 -20.28 -8.89
C GLY A 41 -2.71 -21.02 -7.97
N ILE A 42 -2.99 -22.29 -7.75
CA ILE A 42 -2.01 -23.20 -7.14
C ILE A 42 -1.23 -23.84 -8.27
N TYR A 43 0.09 -23.74 -8.20
CA TYR A 43 0.99 -24.28 -9.21
C TYR A 43 1.92 -25.30 -8.57
N SER A 44 2.21 -26.38 -9.28
CA SER A 44 3.28 -27.31 -8.94
C SER A 44 4.26 -27.38 -10.09
N MET A 45 5.55 -27.34 -9.79
CA MET A 45 6.60 -27.61 -10.77
C MET A 45 7.43 -28.81 -10.30
N SER A 46 7.87 -29.63 -11.25
CA SER A 46 8.86 -30.67 -11.02
C SER A 46 10.17 -30.24 -11.66
N VAL A 47 11.25 -30.24 -10.89
CA VAL A 47 12.59 -29.89 -11.36
C VAL A 47 13.42 -31.16 -11.41
N ASP A 48 13.75 -31.64 -12.62
CA ASP A 48 14.64 -32.79 -12.80
C ASP A 48 16.09 -32.31 -13.00
N VAL A 49 16.97 -32.67 -12.07
CA VAL A 49 18.38 -32.25 -12.04
C VAL A 49 19.22 -32.97 -13.11
N LYS A 50 18.67 -34.02 -13.77
CA LYS A 50 19.43 -34.89 -14.68
C LYS A 50 19.56 -34.40 -16.12
N LYS A 51 18.86 -33.32 -16.51
CA LYS A 51 18.97 -32.67 -17.83
C LYS A 51 19.56 -31.27 -17.66
N SER A 52 20.87 -31.18 -17.46
CA SER A 52 21.57 -29.90 -17.33
C SER A 52 22.39 -29.61 -18.59
N ASP A 53 21.70 -29.33 -19.69
CA ASP A 53 22.21 -28.65 -20.89
C ASP A 53 22.12 -27.11 -20.76
N GLY A 54 21.93 -26.60 -19.54
CA GLY A 54 21.82 -25.16 -19.25
C GLY A 54 20.41 -24.60 -19.43
N SER A 55 19.46 -25.38 -19.95
CA SER A 55 18.04 -25.04 -20.04
C SER A 55 17.19 -25.83 -19.03
N PHE A 56 16.64 -25.14 -18.04
CA PHE A 56 15.68 -25.73 -17.09
C PHE A 56 14.37 -26.06 -17.80
N HIS A 57 14.15 -27.33 -18.14
CA HIS A 57 12.87 -27.81 -18.65
C HIS A 57 11.99 -28.29 -17.48
N SER A 58 11.32 -27.37 -16.79
CA SER A 58 10.30 -27.72 -15.80
C SER A 58 8.89 -27.52 -16.36
N GLU A 59 8.06 -28.56 -16.32
CA GLU A 59 6.63 -28.43 -16.63
C GLU A 59 5.91 -27.81 -15.44
N ILE A 60 5.24 -26.68 -15.66
CA ILE A 60 4.43 -26.00 -14.66
C ILE A 60 3.00 -26.53 -14.79
N LYS A 61 2.50 -27.20 -13.75
CA LYS A 61 1.11 -27.67 -13.68
C LYS A 61 0.28 -26.72 -12.83
N LYS A 62 -0.78 -26.17 -13.42
CA LYS A 62 -1.82 -25.40 -12.71
C LYS A 62 -2.86 -26.35 -12.12
N HIS A 63 -3.21 -26.15 -10.86
CA HIS A 63 -4.28 -26.88 -10.17
C HIS A 63 -5.52 -26.02 -10.09
N GLU A 64 -6.67 -26.62 -10.41
CA GLU A 64 -7.97 -25.95 -10.37
C GLU A 64 -8.44 -25.72 -8.93
N TRP A 65 -9.07 -24.57 -8.72
CA TRP A 65 -9.74 -24.28 -7.45
C TRP A 65 -10.91 -25.24 -7.24
N THR A 66 -10.93 -25.93 -6.10
CA THR A 66 -12.05 -26.78 -5.68
C THR A 66 -13.27 -25.97 -5.26
N ASN A 67 -13.08 -24.71 -4.89
CA ASN A 67 -14.15 -23.82 -4.45
C ASN A 67 -14.69 -22.95 -5.60
N ALA A 68 -15.95 -23.16 -5.98
CA ALA A 68 -16.63 -22.39 -7.03
C ALA A 68 -16.76 -20.89 -6.70
N MET A 69 -16.89 -20.52 -5.43
CA MET A 69 -16.98 -19.11 -5.00
C MET A 69 -15.72 -18.33 -5.39
N LEU A 70 -14.54 -18.96 -5.36
CA LEU A 70 -13.31 -18.29 -5.78
C LEU A 70 -13.28 -18.01 -7.29
N LYS A 71 -13.87 -18.91 -8.10
CA LYS A 71 -14.02 -18.69 -9.55
C LYS A 71 -14.96 -17.51 -9.82
N GLU A 72 -16.03 -17.37 -9.05
CA GLU A 72 -16.93 -16.21 -9.13
C GLU A 72 -16.22 -14.92 -8.73
N LEU A 73 -15.51 -14.90 -7.59
CA LEU A 73 -14.76 -13.73 -7.13
C LEU A 73 -13.68 -13.28 -8.11
N ILE A 74 -13.01 -14.22 -8.77
CA ILE A 74 -12.01 -13.92 -9.81
C ILE A 74 -12.67 -13.32 -11.04
N LYS A 75 -13.84 -13.80 -11.46
CA LYS A 75 -14.54 -13.28 -12.65
C LYS A 75 -15.39 -12.05 -12.38
N TRP A 76 -15.61 -11.71 -11.11
CA TRP A 76 -16.51 -10.62 -10.73
C TRP A 76 -15.95 -9.28 -11.19
N GLU A 77 -16.75 -8.56 -11.98
CA GLU A 77 -16.53 -7.18 -12.38
C GLU A 77 -17.55 -6.26 -11.69
N ARG A 78 -17.10 -5.06 -11.31
CA ARG A 78 -17.96 -4.10 -10.63
C ARG A 78 -18.87 -3.46 -11.66
N VAL A 79 -20.18 -3.53 -11.46
CA VAL A 79 -21.12 -2.68 -12.19
C VAL A 79 -20.94 -1.26 -11.65
N SER A 80 -20.53 -0.32 -12.50
CA SER A 80 -20.43 1.09 -12.12
C SER A 80 -21.84 1.60 -11.82
N ILE A 81 -22.06 2.05 -10.59
CA ILE A 81 -23.30 2.72 -10.20
C ILE A 81 -22.89 4.16 -9.90
N GLU A 82 -23.07 5.05 -10.87
CA GLU A 82 -22.93 6.48 -10.62
C GLU A 82 -24.07 6.92 -9.69
N PRO A 83 -23.76 7.60 -8.58
CA PRO A 83 -24.80 8.13 -7.70
C PRO A 83 -25.61 9.17 -8.48
N LYS A 84 -26.93 8.96 -8.57
CA LYS A 84 -27.82 9.93 -9.20
C LYS A 84 -27.84 11.22 -8.37
N PRO A 85 -27.85 12.42 -8.99
CA PRO A 85 -27.85 13.70 -8.26
C PRO A 85 -28.96 13.83 -7.20
N ALA A 86 -30.10 13.16 -7.41
CA ALA A 86 -31.21 13.13 -6.45
C ALA A 86 -30.88 12.44 -5.11
N GLU A 87 -29.88 11.54 -5.08
CA GLU A 87 -29.45 10.82 -3.87
C GLU A 87 -28.52 11.65 -2.97
N LEU A 88 -28.02 12.78 -3.49
CA LEU A 88 -27.18 13.73 -2.74
C LEU A 88 -28.03 14.67 -1.86
N ASN A 89 -29.32 14.84 -2.17
CA ASN A 89 -30.20 15.86 -1.57
C ASN A 89 -31.14 15.36 -0.44
N PHE A 90 -31.06 14.09 -0.02
CA PHE A 90 -31.73 13.65 1.22
C PHE A 90 -30.83 13.94 2.43
N SER A 91 -30.65 15.22 2.74
CA SER A 91 -30.18 15.70 4.03
C SER A 91 -31.41 16.06 4.88
N HIS A 92 -31.50 15.46 6.07
CA HIS A 92 -32.58 15.55 7.08
C HIS A 92 -33.66 14.45 7.03
N SER A 93 -33.29 13.21 7.36
CA SER A 93 -34.10 12.53 8.37
C SER A 93 -33.62 13.02 9.74
N ARG A 94 -34.50 13.71 10.48
CA ARG A 94 -34.31 13.92 11.91
C ARG A 94 -34.20 12.52 12.53
N THR A 95 -33.00 12.09 12.88
CA THR A 95 -32.84 11.03 13.87
C THR A 95 -33.48 11.58 15.14
N SER A 96 -34.69 11.11 15.44
CA SER A 96 -35.25 11.24 16.78
C SER A 96 -34.18 10.75 17.74
N SER A 97 -33.74 11.65 18.61
CA SER A 97 -32.85 11.39 19.73
C SER A 97 -33.51 10.40 20.67
N ALA A 98 -33.44 9.11 20.33
CA ALA A 98 -33.38 8.06 21.32
C ALA A 98 -31.94 8.12 21.85
N GLU A 99 -31.77 8.77 23.00
CA GLU A 99 -30.60 8.58 23.86
C GLU A 99 -30.54 7.10 24.21
N LEU A 100 -29.86 6.32 23.37
CA LEU A 100 -29.41 4.99 23.71
C LEU A 100 -28.23 5.19 24.66
N ASP A 101 -28.28 4.56 25.83
CA ASP A 101 -27.20 4.43 26.82
C ASP A 101 -25.93 3.77 26.19
N ILE A 102 -25.23 4.49 25.32
CA ILE A 102 -24.13 3.99 24.47
C ILE A 102 -22.75 4.25 25.10
N ASN A 103 -22.66 5.08 26.15
CA ASN A 103 -21.37 5.62 26.58
C ASN A 103 -20.41 4.59 27.23
N SER A 104 -20.91 3.52 27.87
CA SER A 104 -20.03 2.48 28.45
C SER A 104 -19.65 1.39 27.43
N SER A 105 -20.62 0.90 26.65
CA SER A 105 -20.39 -0.19 25.69
C SER A 105 -19.57 0.23 24.48
N SER A 106 -19.72 1.47 24.00
CA SER A 106 -18.94 1.99 22.87
C SER A 106 -17.45 2.12 23.20
N SER A 107 -17.14 2.54 24.44
CA SER A 107 -15.76 2.64 24.93
C SER A 107 -15.06 1.28 24.99
N VAL A 108 -15.77 0.23 25.44
CA VAL A 108 -15.21 -1.14 25.48
C VAL A 108 -14.93 -1.67 24.07
N LEU A 109 -15.84 -1.47 23.12
CA LEU A 109 -15.63 -1.91 21.73
C LEU A 109 -14.46 -1.18 21.07
N ALA A 110 -14.36 0.14 21.26
CA ALA A 110 -13.24 0.93 20.76
C ALA A 110 -11.91 0.46 21.37
N GLN A 111 -11.90 0.16 22.67
CA GLN A 111 -10.72 -0.36 23.35
C GLN A 111 -10.32 -1.74 22.81
N ASN A 112 -11.28 -2.63 22.52
CA ASN A 112 -11.01 -3.93 21.93
C ASN A 112 -10.38 -3.81 20.54
N VAL A 113 -10.90 -2.90 19.69
CA VAL A 113 -10.31 -2.61 18.38
C VAL A 113 -8.90 -2.07 18.53
N LEU A 114 -8.67 -1.13 19.45
CA LEU A 114 -7.35 -0.56 19.71
C LEU A 114 -6.35 -1.64 20.18
N THR A 115 -6.77 -2.54 21.07
CA THR A 115 -5.96 -3.66 21.53
C THR A 115 -5.62 -4.60 20.37
N ALA A 116 -6.60 -4.97 19.54
CA ALA A 116 -6.36 -5.81 18.36
C ALA A 116 -5.38 -5.16 17.37
N LEU A 117 -5.51 -3.85 17.12
CA LEU A 117 -4.58 -3.11 16.26
C LEU A 117 -3.16 -3.05 16.85
N ARG A 118 -3.02 -2.88 18.17
CA ARG A 118 -1.71 -2.95 18.86
C ARG A 118 -1.06 -4.32 18.71
N GLU A 119 -1.80 -5.39 18.96
CA GLU A 119 -1.29 -6.76 18.77
C GLU A 119 -0.90 -7.03 17.31
N SER A 120 -1.72 -6.55 16.38
CA SER A 120 -1.47 -6.64 14.94
C SER A 120 -0.18 -5.90 14.57
N MET A 121 0.04 -4.71 15.12
CA MET A 121 1.27 -3.92 14.95
C MET A 121 2.48 -4.67 15.49
N LEU A 122 2.44 -5.14 16.74
CA LEU A 122 3.54 -5.86 17.38
C LEU A 122 4.00 -7.08 16.57
N ARG A 123 3.05 -7.83 16.00
CA ARG A 123 3.37 -8.98 15.13
C ARG A 123 4.12 -8.57 13.86
N ARG A 124 3.75 -7.46 13.23
CA ARG A 124 4.35 -6.99 11.97
C ARG A 124 5.69 -6.34 12.16
N ILE A 125 5.86 -5.64 13.27
CA ILE A 125 7.16 -5.06 13.60
C ILE A 125 8.11 -6.11 14.17
N SER A 126 7.65 -7.31 14.58
CA SER A 126 8.54 -8.34 15.16
C SER A 126 9.77 -8.69 14.31
N LEU A 127 9.71 -8.48 12.99
CA LEU A 127 10.83 -8.62 12.05
C LEU A 127 11.93 -7.56 12.23
N TYR A 128 11.68 -6.40 12.86
CA TYR A 128 12.73 -5.43 13.20
C TYR A 128 13.82 -6.02 14.10
N ASN A 129 13.53 -7.09 14.85
CA ASN A 129 14.54 -7.83 15.62
C ASN A 129 15.69 -8.36 14.74
N ILE A 130 15.39 -8.72 13.48
CA ILE A 130 16.41 -9.10 12.49
C ILE A 130 17.23 -7.87 12.07
N TYR A 131 16.58 -6.71 11.93
CA TYR A 131 17.22 -5.45 11.54
C TYR A 131 17.97 -4.76 12.69
N GLN A 132 17.72 -5.12 13.96
CA GLN A 132 18.54 -4.68 15.10
C GLN A 132 20.01 -5.10 14.93
N ALA A 133 20.26 -6.28 14.34
CA ALA A 133 21.61 -6.77 14.05
C ALA A 133 22.34 -5.89 13.02
N LEU A 134 21.61 -5.16 12.17
CA LEU A 134 22.15 -4.31 11.11
C LEU A 134 22.44 -2.87 11.57
N LYS A 135 22.23 -2.55 12.86
CA LYS A 135 22.40 -1.20 13.44
C LYS A 135 21.64 -0.11 12.69
N GLU A 136 20.51 -0.44 12.06
CA GLU A 136 19.67 0.56 11.40
C GLU A 136 18.95 1.41 12.46
N THR A 137 19.04 2.74 12.33
CA THR A 137 18.37 3.67 13.26
C THR A 137 16.88 3.83 12.95
N VAL A 138 16.43 3.39 11.76
CA VAL A 138 15.03 3.39 11.31
C VAL A 138 14.71 2.08 10.61
N PRO A 139 14.23 1.07 11.35
CA PRO A 139 13.88 -0.22 10.78
C PRO A 139 12.52 -0.21 10.06
N VAL A 140 11.63 0.72 10.43
CA VAL A 140 10.23 0.77 9.99
C VAL A 140 9.87 2.19 9.55
N ALA A 141 9.17 2.31 8.42
CA ALA A 141 8.58 3.56 7.95
C ALA A 141 7.07 3.41 7.72
N VAL A 142 6.36 4.53 7.69
CA VAL A 142 4.92 4.58 7.42
C VAL A 142 4.69 5.32 6.11
N LEU A 143 3.92 4.74 5.18
CA LEU A 143 3.39 5.52 4.07
C LEU A 143 2.29 6.44 4.61
N PHE A 144 2.59 7.73 4.61
CA PHE A 144 1.92 8.69 5.47
C PHE A 144 1.28 9.82 4.67
N SER A 145 -0.03 9.75 4.48
CA SER A 145 -0.81 10.80 3.82
C SER A 145 -1.32 11.87 4.80
N GLY A 146 -1.23 11.62 6.11
CA GLY A 146 -1.90 12.43 7.14
C GLY A 146 -3.39 12.13 7.26
N GLY A 147 -3.94 11.23 6.45
CA GLY A 147 -5.29 10.69 6.64
C GLY A 147 -5.39 9.81 7.89
N LEU A 148 -6.63 9.56 8.32
CA LEU A 148 -6.96 8.85 9.57
C LEU A 148 -6.19 7.53 9.72
N ASP A 149 -6.17 6.69 8.69
CA ASP A 149 -5.57 5.36 8.75
C ASP A 149 -4.06 5.42 9.00
N SER A 150 -3.37 6.26 8.22
CA SER A 150 -1.92 6.47 8.36
C SER A 150 -1.55 7.14 9.69
N MET A 151 -2.42 8.01 10.22
CA MET A 151 -2.26 8.64 11.53
C MET A 151 -2.38 7.63 12.67
N ILE A 152 -3.38 6.75 12.62
CA ILE A 152 -3.57 5.68 13.61
C ILE A 152 -2.36 4.74 13.58
N ILE A 153 -1.91 4.34 12.39
CA ILE A 153 -0.72 3.49 12.23
C ILE A 153 0.52 4.15 12.83
N ALA A 154 0.78 5.43 12.52
CA ALA A 154 1.91 6.15 13.09
C ALA A 154 1.83 6.21 14.62
N ALA A 155 0.69 6.63 15.17
CA ALA A 155 0.50 6.72 16.62
C ALA A 155 0.62 5.37 17.34
N LEU A 156 0.18 4.27 16.71
CA LEU A 156 0.36 2.92 17.24
C LEU A 156 1.80 2.44 17.15
N LEU A 157 2.50 2.77 16.07
CA LEU A 157 3.90 2.40 15.88
C LEU A 157 4.78 3.02 16.98
N ASP A 158 4.54 4.28 17.35
CA ASP A 158 5.22 4.91 18.47
C ASP A 158 5.09 4.13 19.77
N GLN A 159 3.90 3.59 20.06
CA GLN A 159 3.65 2.84 21.29
C GLN A 159 4.29 1.45 21.28
N CYS A 160 4.60 0.91 20.09
CA CYS A 160 5.05 -0.47 19.92
C CYS A 160 6.56 -0.58 19.62
N LEU A 161 7.15 0.42 18.98
CA LEU A 161 8.55 0.44 18.57
C LEU A 161 9.42 1.01 19.70
N ASP A 162 10.63 0.46 19.89
CA ASP A 162 11.59 1.00 20.88
C ASP A 162 11.81 2.52 20.64
N PRO A 163 11.73 3.37 21.69
CA PRO A 163 11.94 4.82 21.59
C PRO A 163 13.30 5.24 21.01
N ASN A 164 14.31 4.36 21.07
CA ASN A 164 15.63 4.60 20.50
C ASN A 164 15.59 4.63 18.96
N TYR A 165 14.59 4.02 18.31
CA TYR A 165 14.45 4.07 16.85
C TYR A 165 13.66 5.31 16.41
N GLU A 166 14.07 5.90 15.28
CA GLU A 166 13.32 6.98 14.64
C GLU A 166 12.25 6.36 13.73
N ILE A 167 11.21 7.15 13.40
CA ILE A 167 10.15 6.72 12.48
C ILE A 167 10.14 7.68 11.27
N ASP A 168 10.32 7.11 10.09
CA ASP A 168 10.15 7.83 8.83
C ASP A 168 8.67 7.82 8.40
N LEU A 169 8.14 9.00 8.12
CA LEU A 169 6.82 9.21 7.54
C LEU A 169 7.02 9.59 6.07
N LEU A 170 6.72 8.69 5.15
CA LEU A 170 6.97 8.87 3.72
C LEU A 170 5.72 9.45 3.06
N ASN A 171 5.78 10.72 2.64
CA ASN A 171 4.66 11.41 2.02
C ASN A 171 5.02 11.81 0.59
N VAL A 172 4.26 11.28 -0.36
CA VAL A 172 4.38 11.59 -1.79
C VAL A 172 3.47 12.75 -2.17
N SER A 173 3.97 13.64 -3.01
CA SER A 173 3.18 14.73 -3.59
C SER A 173 3.52 14.92 -5.06
N PHE A 174 2.50 15.16 -5.89
CA PHE A 174 2.67 15.53 -7.30
C PHE A 174 2.54 17.04 -7.53
N ASP A 175 1.93 17.75 -6.59
CA ASP A 175 1.69 19.20 -6.64
C ASP A 175 2.50 19.95 -5.55
N GLY A 176 3.58 19.33 -5.09
CA GLY A 176 4.48 19.88 -4.07
C GLY A 176 3.77 20.24 -2.76
N GLU A 177 4.04 21.44 -2.25
CA GLU A 177 3.59 21.90 -0.93
C GLU A 177 2.08 22.20 -0.83
N SER A 178 1.41 22.37 -1.97
CA SER A 178 -0.02 22.69 -2.04
C SER A 178 -0.92 21.45 -2.09
N ALA A 179 -0.35 20.25 -2.24
CA ALA A 179 -1.14 19.03 -2.31
C ALA A 179 -1.91 18.78 -0.99
N PRO A 180 -3.19 18.40 -1.04
CA PRO A 180 -3.99 18.16 0.16
C PRO A 180 -3.35 17.17 1.14
N ASP A 181 -2.80 16.07 0.62
CA ASP A 181 -2.12 15.05 1.43
C ASP A 181 -0.81 15.57 2.04
N ARG A 182 -0.09 16.47 1.36
CA ARG A 182 1.12 17.12 1.91
C ARG A 182 0.76 18.03 3.08
N VAL A 183 -0.28 18.83 2.92
CA VAL A 183 -0.80 19.72 3.98
C VAL A 183 -1.28 18.88 5.17
N SER A 184 -2.07 17.84 4.91
CA SER A 184 -2.56 16.92 5.92
C SER A 184 -1.42 16.22 6.67
N ALA A 185 -0.40 15.74 5.97
CA ALA A 185 0.76 15.12 6.58
C ALA A 185 1.55 16.08 7.47
N LYS A 186 1.73 17.34 7.08
CA LYS A 186 2.38 18.35 7.93
C LYS A 186 1.60 18.62 9.21
N ILE A 187 0.27 18.71 9.12
CA ILE A 187 -0.60 18.89 10.29
C ILE A 187 -0.54 17.63 11.18
N GLY A 188 -0.62 16.45 10.58
CA GLY A 188 -0.50 15.17 11.27
C GLY A 188 0.83 15.02 12.01
N LEU A 189 1.95 15.44 11.40
CA LEU A 189 3.26 15.45 12.06
C LEU A 189 3.27 16.33 13.33
N LYS A 190 2.67 17.53 13.26
CA LYS A 190 2.55 18.42 14.42
C LYS A 190 1.76 17.74 15.55
N GLU A 191 0.68 17.05 15.20
CA GLU A 191 -0.13 16.31 16.16
C GLU A 191 0.60 15.11 16.76
N LEU A 192 1.31 14.33 15.95
CA LEU A 192 2.14 13.21 16.42
C LEU A 192 3.23 13.69 17.39
N ARG A 193 3.87 14.83 17.12
CA ARG A 193 4.86 15.43 18.04
C ARG A 193 4.23 15.93 19.33
N ARG A 194 2.98 16.39 19.30
CA ARG A 194 2.24 16.79 20.50
C ARG A 194 1.91 15.59 21.38
N VAL A 195 1.49 14.47 20.79
CA VAL A 195 1.08 13.25 21.51
C VAL A 195 2.28 12.40 21.95
N ALA A 196 3.33 12.36 21.14
CA ALA A 196 4.56 11.59 21.38
C ALA A 196 5.81 12.50 21.24
N PRO A 197 6.06 13.39 22.22
CA PRO A 197 7.13 14.40 22.12
C PRO A 197 8.54 13.81 22.20
N LEU A 198 8.70 12.63 22.79
CA LEU A 198 9.99 11.95 22.87
C LEU A 198 10.34 11.18 21.59
N ARG A 199 9.38 10.97 20.69
CA ARG A 199 9.60 10.24 19.45
C ARG A 199 10.23 11.14 18.39
N ARG A 200 11.28 10.60 17.76
CA ARG A 200 11.95 11.24 16.63
C ARG A 200 11.20 10.92 15.34
N TRP A 201 10.29 11.80 14.97
CA TRP A 201 9.54 11.73 13.71
C TRP A 201 10.28 12.44 12.59
N ARG A 202 10.42 11.79 11.43
CA ARG A 202 10.99 12.40 10.22
C ARG A 202 9.99 12.31 9.08
N LEU A 203 9.39 13.45 8.73
CA LEU A 203 8.57 13.54 7.52
C LEU A 203 9.47 13.69 6.31
N VAL A 204 9.46 12.68 5.45
CA VAL A 204 10.20 12.66 4.19
C VAL A 204 9.27 13.13 3.09
N HIS A 205 9.65 14.23 2.46
CA HIS A 205 8.94 14.84 1.35
C HIS A 205 9.44 14.27 0.03
N ILE A 206 8.60 13.44 -0.58
CA ILE A 206 8.86 12.79 -1.86
C ILE A 206 8.02 13.52 -2.91
N ASP A 207 8.57 14.54 -3.53
CA ASP A 207 7.87 15.25 -4.60
C ASP A 207 8.24 14.66 -5.96
N ALA A 208 7.24 14.42 -6.78
CA ALA A 208 7.40 13.80 -8.09
C ALA A 208 6.64 14.57 -9.15
N ASP A 209 7.31 14.85 -10.27
CA ASP A 209 6.69 15.50 -11.42
C ASP A 209 6.22 14.44 -12.41
N LEU A 210 4.91 14.25 -12.52
CA LEU A 210 4.31 13.21 -13.37
C LEU A 210 4.76 13.30 -14.83
N SER A 211 5.08 14.51 -15.32
CA SER A 211 5.57 14.70 -16.70
C SER A 211 6.96 14.09 -16.93
N LYS A 212 7.75 13.92 -15.87
CA LYS A 212 9.11 13.37 -15.91
C LYS A 212 9.16 11.86 -15.68
N LEU A 213 8.07 11.25 -15.23
CA LEU A 213 7.99 9.83 -14.84
C LEU A 213 7.72 8.88 -16.01
N THR A 214 8.41 9.03 -17.15
CA THR A 214 8.12 8.21 -18.33
C THR A 214 8.52 6.75 -18.15
N TRP A 215 9.71 6.49 -17.59
CA TRP A 215 10.18 5.13 -17.36
C TRP A 215 9.47 4.49 -16.17
N GLU A 216 9.31 5.23 -15.08
CA GLU A 216 8.64 4.81 -13.86
C GLU A 216 7.19 4.43 -14.12
N THR A 217 6.47 5.21 -14.93
CA THR A 217 5.10 4.90 -15.34
C THR A 217 5.04 3.58 -16.11
N LYS A 218 5.96 3.35 -17.06
CA LYS A 218 6.04 2.07 -17.79
C LYS A 218 6.35 0.90 -16.85
N ARG A 219 7.28 1.10 -15.90
CA ARG A 219 7.63 0.09 -14.90
C ARG A 219 6.44 -0.25 -14.02
N VAL A 220 5.80 0.74 -13.42
CA VAL A 220 4.62 0.53 -12.57
C VAL A 220 3.47 -0.09 -13.34
N LEU A 221 3.24 0.32 -14.59
CA LEU A 221 2.23 -0.31 -15.44
C LEU A 221 2.45 -1.83 -15.58
N SER A 222 3.71 -2.26 -15.72
CA SER A 222 4.04 -3.70 -15.73
C SER A 222 3.82 -4.39 -14.38
N LEU A 223 4.00 -3.68 -13.26
CA LEU A 223 3.82 -4.22 -11.90
C LEU A 223 2.35 -4.34 -11.49
N ILE A 224 1.48 -3.44 -11.98
CA ILE A 224 0.06 -3.44 -11.61
C ILE A 224 -0.77 -4.46 -12.40
N ASN A 225 -0.27 -4.96 -13.54
CA ASN A 225 -0.90 -6.01 -14.35
C ASN A 225 -1.40 -7.16 -13.45
N PRO A 226 -2.57 -7.78 -13.63
CA PRO A 226 -3.52 -7.57 -14.72
C PRO A 226 -4.39 -6.33 -14.54
N ALA A 227 -4.24 -5.56 -13.45
CA ALA A 227 -4.93 -4.30 -13.33
C ALA A 227 -4.36 -3.32 -14.37
N ASN A 228 -5.23 -2.58 -15.05
CA ASN A 228 -4.84 -1.69 -16.14
C ASN A 228 -5.75 -0.46 -16.19
N THR A 229 -6.14 0.05 -15.02
CA THR A 229 -6.93 1.28 -14.92
C THR A 229 -6.03 2.46 -14.54
N TYR A 230 -6.42 3.67 -14.95
CA TYR A 230 -5.73 4.90 -14.51
C TYR A 230 -5.68 5.04 -12.99
N MET A 231 -6.71 4.58 -12.29
CA MET A 231 -6.74 4.62 -10.81
C MET A 231 -5.71 3.66 -10.22
N ASP A 232 -5.59 2.45 -10.77
CA ASP A 232 -4.58 1.48 -10.33
C ASP A 232 -3.16 1.99 -10.61
N LEU A 233 -2.95 2.65 -11.75
CA LEU A 233 -1.67 3.29 -12.07
C LEU A 233 -1.36 4.45 -11.11
N ASN A 234 -2.32 5.33 -10.86
CA ASN A 234 -2.14 6.49 -9.97
C ASN A 234 -1.82 6.07 -8.52
N ILE A 235 -2.51 5.04 -8.01
CA ILE A 235 -2.21 4.51 -6.69
C ILE A 235 -0.86 3.79 -6.70
N GLY A 236 -0.62 2.94 -7.71
CA GLY A 236 0.62 2.18 -7.84
C GLY A 236 1.86 3.06 -7.93
N ILE A 237 1.81 4.14 -8.71
CA ILE A 237 2.96 5.06 -8.89
C ILE A 237 3.24 5.83 -7.61
N ALA A 238 2.20 6.29 -6.90
CA ALA A 238 2.36 6.94 -5.60
C ALA A 238 3.01 5.99 -4.57
N LEU A 239 2.53 4.75 -4.49
CA LEU A 239 3.11 3.74 -3.58
C LEU A 239 4.55 3.39 -3.95
N TRP A 240 4.84 3.21 -5.24
CA TRP A 240 6.19 2.87 -5.73
C TRP A 240 7.19 4.01 -5.44
N LEU A 241 6.80 5.27 -5.68
CA LEU A 241 7.60 6.44 -5.34
C LEU A 241 7.81 6.56 -3.83
N ALA A 242 6.74 6.37 -3.04
CA ALA A 242 6.83 6.45 -1.59
C ALA A 242 7.78 5.37 -1.05
N ALA A 243 7.70 4.17 -1.62
CA ALA A 243 8.52 3.04 -1.21
C ALA A 243 10.00 3.25 -1.48
N ARG A 244 10.40 3.93 -2.55
CA ARG A 244 11.81 4.34 -2.76
C ARG A 244 12.34 5.15 -1.58
N GLY A 245 11.49 5.99 -0.98
CA GLY A 245 11.84 6.78 0.19
C GLY A 245 12.89 7.87 -0.10
N GLU A 246 13.07 8.22 -1.37
CA GLU A 246 14.00 9.25 -1.84
C GLU A 246 13.28 10.60 -1.87
N GLY A 247 13.75 11.54 -1.05
CA GLY A 247 13.13 12.86 -0.95
C GLY A 247 13.97 13.81 -0.13
N TRP A 248 13.31 14.72 0.57
CA TRP A 248 13.96 15.64 1.50
C TRP A 248 13.27 15.73 2.85
N ILE A 249 14.04 16.08 3.86
CA ILE A 249 13.54 16.42 5.20
C ILE A 249 13.78 17.90 5.46
N CYS A 250 12.84 18.56 6.14
CA CYS A 250 13.04 19.93 6.63
C CYS A 250 13.67 19.89 8.02
N LYS A 251 14.85 20.49 8.19
CA LYS A 251 15.45 20.65 9.52
C LYS A 251 14.78 21.81 10.26
N GLU A 252 14.32 21.54 11.48
CA GLU A 252 13.81 22.60 12.35
C GLU A 252 14.95 23.54 12.77
N SER A 253 14.70 24.84 12.64
CA SER A 253 15.58 25.90 13.10
C SER A 253 14.75 26.90 13.87
N ASN A 254 15.24 27.30 15.04
CA ASN A 254 14.56 28.27 15.89
C ASN A 254 14.55 29.70 15.33
N ASN A 255 15.17 29.97 14.16
CA ASN A 255 15.18 31.28 13.51
C ASN A 255 15.01 31.13 11.98
N GLU A 256 14.27 32.10 11.41
CA GLU A 256 13.55 32.18 10.12
C GLU A 256 14.38 31.98 8.83
N THR A 257 13.91 31.06 7.98
CA THR A 257 13.44 31.18 6.57
C THR A 257 13.26 29.74 6.06
N ASP A 258 12.02 29.34 5.78
CA ASP A 258 11.60 27.92 5.61
C ASP A 258 12.18 27.21 4.38
N GLU A 259 12.84 27.93 3.46
CA GLU A 259 13.35 27.36 2.20
C GLU A 259 14.81 26.88 2.27
N ASP A 260 15.63 27.37 3.19
CA ASP A 260 17.09 27.12 3.20
C ASP A 260 17.53 25.84 3.95
N LYS A 261 16.59 24.97 4.36
CA LYS A 261 16.91 23.81 5.24
C LYS A 261 16.37 22.47 4.76
N ARG A 262 16.15 22.32 3.45
CA ARG A 262 15.86 21.01 2.84
C ARG A 262 17.15 20.21 2.74
N VAL A 263 17.15 19.02 3.32
CA VAL A 263 18.28 18.08 3.22
C VAL A 263 17.80 16.84 2.48
N ASN A 264 18.50 16.49 1.41
CA ASN A 264 18.26 15.24 0.68
C ASN A 264 18.39 14.06 1.65
N TYR A 265 17.41 13.18 1.61
CA TYR A 265 17.29 12.07 2.52
C TYR A 265 16.69 10.87 1.81
N THR A 266 17.27 9.70 2.05
CA THR A 266 16.76 8.41 1.55
C THR A 266 16.45 7.51 2.73
N SER A 267 15.19 7.12 2.87
CA SER A 267 14.75 6.21 3.92
C SER A 267 15.31 4.81 3.69
N ARG A 268 16.08 4.32 4.67
CA ARG A 268 16.64 2.96 4.68
C ARG A 268 15.68 1.91 5.23
N ALA A 269 14.50 2.32 5.71
CA ALA A 269 13.52 1.41 6.27
C ALA A 269 13.17 0.29 5.30
N ARG A 270 13.21 -0.94 5.81
CA ARG A 270 12.92 -2.16 5.03
C ARG A 270 11.47 -2.60 5.14
N ILE A 271 10.82 -2.24 6.24
CA ILE A 271 9.41 -2.52 6.49
C ILE A 271 8.61 -1.23 6.31
N LEU A 272 7.61 -1.27 5.43
CA LEU A 272 6.68 -0.16 5.18
C LEU A 272 5.29 -0.52 5.71
N LEU A 273 4.84 0.21 6.71
CA LEU A 273 3.47 0.14 7.20
C LEU A 273 2.55 1.00 6.33
N VAL A 274 1.42 0.42 5.94
CA VAL A 274 0.45 1.06 5.04
C VAL A 274 -0.97 0.97 5.60
N GLY A 275 -1.78 2.01 5.35
CA GLY A 275 -3.19 2.07 5.72
C GLY A 275 -4.13 1.27 4.82
N SER A 276 -3.62 0.60 3.79
CA SER A 276 -4.43 -0.17 2.83
C SER A 276 -5.26 -1.24 3.54
N GLY A 277 -6.56 -1.29 3.24
CA GLY A 277 -7.49 -2.24 3.83
C GLY A 277 -8.37 -1.69 4.95
N ALA A 278 -8.11 -0.47 5.44
CA ALA A 278 -8.93 0.16 6.47
C ALA A 278 -10.35 0.47 5.96
N ASP A 279 -10.46 1.04 4.77
CA ASP A 279 -11.75 1.38 4.15
C ASP A 279 -12.65 0.15 3.92
N GLU A 280 -12.08 -0.98 3.49
CA GLU A 280 -12.80 -2.23 3.28
C GLU A 280 -13.30 -2.84 4.59
N GLN A 281 -12.51 -2.72 5.67
CA GLN A 281 -12.86 -3.23 7.00
C GLN A 281 -13.88 -2.34 7.72
N CYS A 282 -13.76 -1.03 7.56
CA CYS A 282 -14.49 -0.03 8.34
C CYS A 282 -15.57 0.71 7.54
N ALA A 283 -15.91 0.23 6.35
CA ALA A 283 -16.90 0.86 5.47
C ALA A 283 -16.54 2.29 5.02
N GLY A 284 -15.25 2.62 4.85
CA GLY A 284 -14.78 4.00 4.62
C GLY A 284 -15.11 4.60 3.25
N TYR A 285 -15.30 3.78 2.21
CA TYR A 285 -15.66 4.31 0.88
C TYR A 285 -17.09 4.88 0.80
N GLY A 286 -17.25 6.00 0.08
CA GLY A 286 -18.57 6.63 -0.12
C GLY A 286 -19.65 5.69 -0.68
N ARG A 287 -19.28 4.71 -1.51
CA ARG A 287 -20.20 3.69 -2.03
C ARG A 287 -20.81 2.80 -0.94
N HIS A 288 -20.10 2.57 0.17
CA HIS A 288 -20.61 1.79 1.28
C HIS A 288 -21.80 2.51 1.92
N LYS A 289 -21.70 3.83 2.08
CA LYS A 289 -22.80 4.68 2.53
C LYS A 289 -24.00 4.61 1.59
N THR A 290 -23.75 4.65 0.27
CA THR A 290 -24.82 4.48 -0.73
C THR A 290 -25.49 3.11 -0.62
N LYS A 291 -24.71 2.03 -0.50
CA LYS A 291 -25.24 0.67 -0.33
C LYS A 291 -26.04 0.51 0.96
N TYR A 292 -25.57 1.09 2.06
CA TYR A 292 -26.33 1.13 3.30
C TYR A 292 -27.67 1.85 3.15
N ARG A 293 -27.71 2.97 2.42
CA ARG A 293 -28.94 3.73 2.20
C ARG A 293 -29.99 2.96 1.39
N HIS A 294 -29.56 2.20 0.39
CA HIS A 294 -30.47 1.43 -0.47
C HIS A 294 -30.88 0.08 0.15
N ASP A 295 -29.93 -0.65 0.70
CA ASP A 295 -30.08 -2.08 1.06
C ASP A 295 -29.87 -2.34 2.58
N SER A 296 -29.84 -1.27 3.40
CA SER A 296 -29.60 -1.31 4.84
C SER A 296 -28.30 -2.06 5.23
N TRP A 297 -28.23 -2.53 6.47
CA TRP A 297 -27.08 -3.27 7.01
C TRP A 297 -26.74 -4.53 6.21
N LEU A 298 -27.74 -5.23 5.68
CA LEU A 298 -27.52 -6.46 4.92
C LEU A 298 -26.80 -6.18 3.61
N GLY A 299 -27.18 -5.12 2.89
CA GLY A 299 -26.48 -4.74 1.66
C GLY A 299 -25.08 -4.20 1.90
N LEU A 300 -24.91 -3.36 2.93
CA LEU A 300 -23.58 -2.91 3.35
C LEU A 300 -22.66 -4.09 3.68
N HIS A 301 -23.15 -5.05 4.48
CA HIS A 301 -22.39 -6.25 4.84
C HIS A 301 -21.98 -7.06 3.60
N LYS A 302 -22.89 -7.26 2.65
CA LYS A 302 -22.59 -7.97 1.39
C LYS A 302 -21.51 -7.24 0.58
N GLU A 303 -21.59 -5.92 0.46
CA GLU A 303 -20.60 -5.10 -0.26
C GLU A 303 -19.22 -5.18 0.39
N MET A 304 -19.14 -4.93 1.71
CA MET A 304 -17.88 -4.99 2.46
C MET A 304 -17.26 -6.40 2.40
N LYS A 305 -18.09 -7.44 2.53
CA LYS A 305 -17.64 -8.83 2.43
C LYS A 305 -17.02 -9.11 1.06
N LEU A 306 -17.64 -8.65 -0.03
CA LEU A 306 -17.11 -8.80 -1.38
C LEU A 306 -15.79 -8.07 -1.58
N ASP A 307 -15.62 -6.89 -0.99
CA ASP A 307 -14.37 -6.14 -1.07
C ASP A 307 -13.25 -6.84 -0.28
N MET A 308 -13.53 -7.28 0.96
CA MET A 308 -12.58 -8.05 1.77
C MET A 308 -12.17 -9.37 1.11
N GLN A 309 -13.09 -10.07 0.45
CA GLN A 309 -12.79 -11.35 -0.22
C GLN A 309 -11.94 -11.19 -1.48
N ARG A 310 -11.83 -9.98 -2.03
CA ARG A 310 -11.08 -9.69 -3.27
C ARG A 310 -9.94 -8.71 -3.08
N ILE A 311 -9.68 -8.31 -1.84
CA ILE A 311 -8.65 -7.35 -1.49
C ILE A 311 -7.26 -7.79 -1.97
N TRP A 312 -7.00 -9.11 -2.01
CA TRP A 312 -5.77 -9.69 -2.54
C TRP A 312 -5.62 -9.47 -4.05
N LYS A 313 -6.72 -9.49 -4.81
CA LYS A 313 -6.73 -9.31 -6.26
C LYS A 313 -6.69 -7.83 -6.66
N ARG A 314 -7.31 -6.96 -5.83
CA ARG A 314 -7.44 -5.52 -6.13
C ARG A 314 -6.32 -4.70 -5.50
N ASN A 315 -6.50 -4.32 -4.24
CA ASN A 315 -5.65 -3.34 -3.59
C ASN A 315 -4.31 -3.96 -3.17
N LEU A 316 -4.32 -4.99 -2.33
CA LEU A 316 -3.06 -5.51 -1.78
C LEU A 316 -2.17 -6.20 -2.80
N GLY A 317 -2.71 -6.87 -3.81
CA GLY A 317 -1.88 -7.48 -4.86
C GLY A 317 -1.14 -6.42 -5.68
N ARG A 318 -1.78 -5.29 -5.98
CA ARG A 318 -1.13 -4.13 -6.61
C ARG A 318 -0.09 -3.53 -5.66
N ASP A 319 -0.49 -3.21 -4.44
CA ASP A 319 0.34 -2.49 -3.48
C ASP A 319 1.62 -3.27 -3.15
N ASP A 320 1.50 -4.59 -2.94
CA ASP A 320 2.62 -5.49 -2.70
C ASP A 320 3.64 -5.47 -3.84
N ARG A 321 3.20 -5.65 -5.09
CA ARG A 321 4.10 -5.65 -6.26
C ARG A 321 4.78 -4.32 -6.49
N CYS A 322 4.07 -3.20 -6.27
CA CYS A 322 4.66 -1.87 -6.37
C CYS A 322 5.72 -1.62 -5.29
N ILE A 323 5.48 -2.06 -4.06
CA ILE A 323 6.41 -1.85 -2.95
C ILE A 323 7.60 -2.82 -3.02
N ALA A 324 7.35 -4.10 -3.30
CA ALA A 324 8.36 -5.15 -3.38
C ALA A 324 9.41 -4.90 -4.47
N ASP A 325 9.04 -4.23 -5.57
CA ASP A 325 9.97 -3.81 -6.62
C ASP A 325 11.12 -2.93 -6.08
N THR A 326 10.92 -2.25 -4.95
CA THR A 326 11.93 -1.42 -4.28
C THR A 326 12.75 -2.19 -3.24
N GLY A 327 12.54 -3.50 -3.11
CA GLY A 327 13.22 -4.35 -2.12
C GLY A 327 12.80 -4.07 -0.67
N LYS A 328 11.53 -3.66 -0.50
CA LYS A 328 10.91 -3.38 0.81
C LYS A 328 9.69 -4.27 1.02
N GLU A 329 9.44 -4.61 2.28
CA GLU A 329 8.30 -5.40 2.70
C GLU A 329 7.12 -4.49 3.03
N ILE A 330 5.94 -4.80 2.48
CA ILE A 330 4.68 -4.15 2.84
C ILE A 330 4.09 -4.82 4.08
N SER A 331 3.58 -4.03 5.02
CA SER A 331 2.89 -4.50 6.22
C SER A 331 1.56 -3.77 6.43
N VAL A 332 0.46 -4.52 6.57
CA VAL A 332 -0.92 -4.01 6.67
C VAL A 332 -1.60 -4.47 7.96
N LEU A 333 -2.16 -3.57 8.78
CA LEU A 333 -2.89 -3.99 9.99
C LEU A 333 -4.19 -4.70 9.60
N ARG A 334 -4.31 -5.96 10.05
CA ARG A 334 -5.42 -6.89 9.85
C ARG A 334 -5.55 -7.79 11.05
#